data_AF-A0AAV0LFC3-F1
#
_entry.id   AF-A0AAV0LFC3-F1
#
_cell.length_a   1.000
_cell.length_b   1.000
_cell.length_c   1.000
_cell.angle_alpha   90.00
_cell.angle_beta   90.00
_cell.angle_gamma   90.00
#
_symmetry.space_group_name_H-M   'P 1'
#
loop_
_entity.id
_entity.type
_entity.pdbx_description
1 polymer ?
#
loop_
_entity_poly.entity_id
_entity_poly.type
_entity_poly.pdbx_seq_one_letter_code
_entity_poly.pdbx_strand_id
1 'polypeptide(L)'
;MSWMIVLDREPALVKKIGAATALEMRATGIPYAFAPCIAVCRDPRWGRCYESYSEDSEIVKAMTELIPGLQGDVPADARKGVPYVAGKRKVAACAKHFVGDGGTVKGINENNTIIDWNGLRRIHMPAYFASIVKGVSTVMVSYSSWNGVRMHANRNLVTSYLKDTLKFRLTDPPHANYTYSVEKAVAAGLDMVMVPLNYTEFIDDLTLLVNKGFELEIHIIIHALATFKQEHRELAREAVRKSLVLLKNGKDGTSILPLPKKAPKILVAGYHAHNLGYQCGGWTIEWEGFSGNDRTPGT
;
A
#
# COMPACT_ATOMS: atom_id res chain seq x y z
N MET A 1 0.45 -3.81 6.00
CA MET A 1 1.80 -3.76 6.62
C MET A 1 2.60 -2.55 6.11
N SER A 2 2.12 -1.32 6.38
CA SER A 2 2.94 -0.10 6.28
C SER A 2 3.62 0.25 7.62
N TRP A 3 3.03 -0.25 8.71
CA TRP A 3 3.34 0.19 10.04
C TRP A 3 4.81 -0.05 10.42
N MET A 4 5.47 1.03 10.84
CA MET A 4 6.76 1.10 11.54
C MET A 4 8.07 0.88 10.76
N ILE A 5 8.09 0.63 9.45
CA ILE A 5 9.37 0.14 8.84
C ILE A 5 10.43 1.24 8.58
N VAL A 6 10.09 2.54 8.66
CA VAL A 6 10.83 3.55 7.87
C VAL A 6 11.90 4.32 8.61
N LEU A 7 11.90 4.28 9.94
CA LEU A 7 12.76 5.20 10.70
C LEU A 7 14.25 4.85 10.59
N ASP A 8 14.58 3.60 10.24
CA ASP A 8 15.96 3.16 10.04
C ASP A 8 16.45 3.27 8.58
N ARG A 9 15.59 3.72 7.65
CA ARG A 9 15.92 3.84 6.22
C ARG A 9 16.57 2.56 5.63
N GLU A 10 16.06 1.38 5.99
CA GLU A 10 16.58 0.08 5.51
C GLU A 10 15.65 -0.60 4.47
N PRO A 11 15.79 -0.33 3.16
CA PRO A 11 15.03 -1.00 2.11
C PRO A 11 15.15 -2.53 2.11
N ALA A 12 16.31 -3.06 2.51
CA ALA A 12 16.54 -4.51 2.58
C ALA A 12 15.63 -5.18 3.64
N LEU A 13 15.37 -4.52 4.76
CA LEU A 13 14.44 -5.00 5.78
C LEU A 13 13.00 -5.02 5.23
N VAL A 14 12.58 -3.96 4.54
CA VAL A 14 11.27 -3.91 3.87
C VAL A 14 11.12 -5.05 2.86
N LYS A 15 12.17 -5.36 2.08
CA LYS A 15 12.16 -6.49 1.14
C LYS A 15 11.91 -7.83 1.86
N LYS A 16 12.60 -8.06 2.98
CA LYS A 16 12.42 -9.28 3.80
C LYS A 16 11.00 -9.36 4.35
N ILE A 17 10.44 -8.24 4.82
CA ILE A 17 9.06 -8.17 5.28
C ILE A 17 8.11 -8.55 4.15
N GLY A 18 8.25 -7.97 2.95
CA GLY A 18 7.44 -8.33 1.79
C GLY A 18 7.53 -9.82 1.44
N ALA A 19 8.72 -10.43 1.57
CA ALA A 19 8.89 -11.86 1.34
C ALA A 19 8.17 -12.73 2.40
N ALA A 20 8.22 -12.35 3.67
CA ALA A 20 7.47 -13.00 4.74
C ALA A 20 5.95 -12.83 4.54
N THR A 21 5.49 -11.62 4.22
CA THR A 21 4.09 -11.31 3.92
C THR A 21 3.57 -12.16 2.77
N ALA A 22 4.31 -12.31 1.68
CA ALA A 22 3.90 -13.14 0.55
C ALA A 22 3.69 -14.60 0.94
N LEU A 23 4.54 -15.15 1.82
CA LEU A 23 4.38 -16.51 2.32
C LEU A 23 3.15 -16.66 3.22
N GLU A 24 2.89 -15.70 4.10
CA GLU A 24 1.70 -15.70 4.96
C GLU A 24 0.41 -15.56 4.16
N MET A 25 0.40 -14.70 3.13
CA MET A 25 -0.73 -14.57 2.21
C MET A 25 -0.95 -15.84 1.38
N ARG A 26 0.13 -16.47 0.89
CA ARG A 26 0.00 -17.76 0.18
C ARG A 26 -0.44 -18.89 1.10
N ALA A 27 -0.12 -18.84 2.39
CA ALA A 27 -0.64 -19.80 3.38
C ALA A 27 -2.17 -19.69 3.53
N THR A 28 -2.77 -18.55 3.16
CA THR A 28 -4.23 -18.37 3.11
C THR A 28 -4.82 -18.55 1.71
N GLY A 29 -4.03 -19.00 0.74
CA GLY A 29 -4.46 -19.13 -0.65
C GLY A 29 -4.63 -17.78 -1.38
N ILE A 30 -4.37 -16.64 -0.74
CA ILE A 30 -4.53 -15.31 -1.36
C ILE A 30 -3.30 -14.99 -2.23
N PRO A 31 -3.46 -14.78 -3.55
CA PRO A 31 -2.36 -14.57 -4.47
C PRO A 31 -2.02 -13.10 -4.73
N TYR A 32 -2.74 -12.16 -4.12
CA TYR A 32 -2.68 -10.73 -4.47
C TYR A 32 -2.76 -9.82 -3.24
N ALA A 33 -1.78 -8.93 -3.10
CA ALA A 33 -1.67 -7.96 -2.01
C ALA A 33 -1.94 -6.54 -2.50
N PHE A 34 -2.86 -5.84 -1.85
CA PHE A 34 -3.04 -4.40 -2.04
C PHE A 34 -1.96 -3.58 -1.30
N ALA A 35 -0.69 -3.79 -1.65
CA ALA A 35 0.48 -3.13 -1.07
C ALA A 35 1.65 -3.08 -2.07
N PRO A 36 2.57 -2.10 -1.97
CA PRO A 36 2.67 -1.06 -0.95
C PRO A 36 1.76 0.17 -1.16
N CYS A 37 1.36 0.80 -0.06
CA CYS A 37 0.97 2.22 -0.08
C CYS A 37 2.25 3.05 -0.23
N ILE A 38 2.35 3.81 -1.30
CA ILE A 38 3.49 4.67 -1.64
C ILE A 38 3.08 6.15 -1.69
N ALA A 39 2.06 6.48 -0.91
CA ALA A 39 1.72 7.87 -0.62
C ALA A 39 2.93 8.58 -0.01
N VAL A 40 3.08 9.85 -0.37
CA VAL A 40 4.00 10.77 0.31
C VAL A 40 3.12 11.69 1.13
N CYS A 41 2.90 11.36 2.41
CA CYS A 41 2.05 12.13 3.32
C CYS A 41 2.66 13.50 3.57
N ARG A 42 1.94 14.58 3.24
CA ARG A 42 2.38 15.97 3.43
C ARG A 42 1.69 16.67 4.58
N ASP A 43 0.71 16.03 5.19
CA ASP A 43 -0.06 16.56 6.30
C ASP A 43 -0.46 15.43 7.28
N PRO A 44 0.12 15.37 8.49
CA PRO A 44 -0.11 14.26 9.42
C PRO A 44 -1.52 14.25 10.01
N ARG A 45 -2.36 15.26 9.75
CA ARG A 45 -3.79 15.21 10.05
C ARG A 45 -4.54 14.17 9.21
N TRP A 46 -3.93 13.70 8.12
CA TRP A 46 -4.49 12.64 7.30
C TRP A 46 -4.55 11.33 8.06
N GLY A 47 -5.76 10.78 8.18
CA GLY A 47 -6.02 9.53 8.91
C GLY A 47 -5.29 8.30 8.36
N ARG A 48 -4.67 8.39 7.18
CA ARG A 48 -3.84 7.33 6.59
C ARG A 48 -2.36 7.70 6.54
N CYS A 49 -1.91 8.74 7.24
CA CYS A 49 -0.51 9.18 7.22
C CYS A 49 0.44 8.09 7.70
N TYR A 50 -0.01 7.20 8.58
CA TYR A 50 0.73 6.02 9.00
C TYR A 50 0.94 4.96 7.89
N GLU A 51 0.15 5.03 6.81
CA GLU A 51 0.31 4.17 5.62
C GLU A 51 1.39 4.72 4.68
N SER A 52 1.78 5.97 4.86
CA SER A 52 2.87 6.60 4.13
C SER A 52 4.19 6.29 4.83
N TYR A 53 5.18 5.89 4.05
CA TYR A 53 6.49 5.61 4.61
C TYR A 53 7.17 6.89 5.12
N SER A 54 7.05 8.01 4.40
CA SER A 54 7.67 9.27 4.79
C SER A 54 7.00 10.45 4.09
N GLU A 55 7.22 11.64 4.62
CA GLU A 55 6.97 12.89 3.89
C GLU A 55 8.02 13.14 2.80
N ASP A 56 9.19 12.48 2.87
CA ASP A 56 10.25 12.57 1.85
C ASP A 56 10.07 11.52 0.75
N SER A 57 9.90 11.98 -0.49
CA SER A 57 9.66 11.14 -1.65
C SER A 57 10.81 10.16 -1.95
N GLU A 58 12.06 10.50 -1.63
CA GLU A 58 13.19 9.58 -1.87
C GLU A 58 13.19 8.42 -0.90
N ILE A 59 12.73 8.63 0.34
CA ILE A 59 12.55 7.54 1.30
C ILE A 59 11.42 6.62 0.83
N VAL A 60 10.26 7.16 0.44
CA VAL A 60 9.14 6.36 -0.08
C VAL A 60 9.56 5.55 -1.31
N LYS A 61 10.31 6.17 -2.23
CA LYS A 61 10.90 5.51 -3.39
C LYS A 61 11.85 4.38 -3.01
N ALA A 62 12.70 4.55 -2.00
CA ALA A 62 13.59 3.49 -1.52
C ALA A 62 12.79 2.31 -0.93
N MET A 63 11.69 2.56 -0.23
CA MET A 63 10.84 1.52 0.38
C MET A 63 10.00 0.72 -0.63
N THR A 64 10.02 1.07 -1.92
CA THR A 64 9.42 0.24 -2.98
C THR A 64 10.06 -1.15 -3.09
N GLU A 65 11.14 -1.44 -2.35
CA GLU A 65 11.67 -2.80 -2.14
C GLU A 65 10.64 -3.81 -1.57
N LEU A 66 9.49 -3.34 -1.03
CA LEU A 66 8.39 -4.24 -0.69
C LEU A 66 7.90 -5.03 -1.91
N ILE A 67 7.93 -4.43 -3.11
CA ILE A 67 7.44 -5.04 -4.36
C ILE A 67 8.22 -6.31 -4.73
N PRO A 68 9.55 -6.29 -4.91
CA PRO A 68 10.30 -7.51 -5.17
C PRO A 68 10.32 -8.46 -3.95
N GLY A 69 10.09 -7.96 -2.74
CA GLY A 69 9.78 -8.82 -1.58
C GLY A 69 8.53 -9.68 -1.83
N LEU A 70 7.42 -9.03 -2.17
CA LEU A 70 6.12 -9.65 -2.43
C LEU A 70 6.09 -10.53 -3.68
N GLN A 71 6.67 -10.04 -4.77
CA GLN A 71 6.58 -10.62 -6.11
C GLN A 71 7.77 -11.50 -6.50
N GLY A 72 8.93 -11.30 -5.87
CA GLY A 72 10.23 -11.80 -6.35
C GLY A 72 10.95 -10.78 -7.22
N ASP A 73 12.27 -10.96 -7.37
CA ASP A 73 13.11 -10.11 -8.20
C ASP A 73 12.87 -10.34 -9.69
N VAL A 74 12.70 -9.23 -10.43
CA VAL A 74 12.58 -9.24 -11.88
C VAL A 74 13.92 -9.69 -12.49
N PRO A 75 13.93 -10.65 -13.44
CA PRO A 75 15.14 -11.06 -14.13
C PRO A 75 15.84 -9.88 -14.81
N ALA A 76 17.17 -9.89 -14.86
CA ALA A 76 17.96 -8.75 -15.36
C ALA A 76 17.68 -8.42 -16.84
N ASP A 77 17.27 -9.42 -17.62
CA ASP A 77 16.93 -9.35 -19.04
C ASP A 77 15.44 -9.09 -19.31
N ALA A 78 14.60 -9.07 -18.27
CA ALA A 78 13.17 -8.85 -18.44
C ALA A 78 12.84 -7.41 -18.86
N ARG A 79 11.81 -7.28 -19.69
CA ARG A 79 11.31 -5.99 -20.15
C ARG A 79 10.78 -5.17 -18.96
N LYS A 80 11.30 -3.96 -18.78
CA LYS A 80 10.80 -3.01 -17.77
C LYS A 80 9.37 -2.58 -18.08
N GLY A 81 8.58 -2.34 -17.03
CA GLY A 81 7.18 -1.91 -17.14
C GLY A 81 6.17 -3.03 -17.36
N VAL A 82 6.63 -4.29 -17.32
CA VAL A 82 5.78 -5.47 -17.37
C VAL A 82 5.59 -6.03 -15.96
N PRO A 83 4.36 -6.39 -15.57
CA PRO A 83 4.05 -7.14 -14.35
C PRO A 83 4.92 -8.38 -14.19
N TYR A 84 5.35 -8.65 -12.97
CA TYR A 84 6.15 -9.81 -12.65
C TYR A 84 5.74 -10.44 -11.33
N VAL A 85 5.60 -11.77 -11.30
CA VAL A 85 5.48 -12.58 -10.10
C VAL A 85 6.26 -13.87 -10.32
N ALA A 86 7.29 -14.12 -9.51
CA ALA A 86 8.25 -15.22 -9.71
C ALA A 86 7.67 -16.63 -9.53
N GLY A 87 6.44 -16.77 -9.01
CA GLY A 87 5.74 -18.05 -8.94
C GLY A 87 4.79 -18.21 -7.75
N LYS A 88 4.37 -19.45 -7.49
CA LYS A 88 3.29 -19.81 -6.53
C LYS A 88 3.53 -19.42 -5.06
N ARG A 89 4.78 -19.13 -4.68
CA ARG A 89 5.17 -18.66 -3.33
C ARG A 89 5.18 -17.14 -3.19
N LYS A 90 4.90 -16.42 -4.26
CA LYS A 90 4.90 -14.96 -4.34
C LYS A 90 3.50 -14.46 -4.66
N VAL A 91 3.22 -13.21 -4.35
CA VAL A 91 1.91 -12.60 -4.58
C VAL A 91 2.07 -11.41 -5.51
N ALA A 92 1.05 -11.13 -6.32
CA ALA A 92 0.98 -9.87 -7.04
C ALA A 92 0.98 -8.70 -6.03
N ALA A 93 1.70 -7.63 -6.35
CA ALA A 93 1.74 -6.40 -5.56
C ALA A 93 0.95 -5.28 -6.24
N CYS A 94 0.58 -4.28 -5.45
CA CYS A 94 -0.21 -3.13 -5.88
C CYS A 94 0.41 -1.82 -5.36
N ALA A 95 0.99 -1.03 -6.26
CA ALA A 95 1.42 0.33 -5.91
C ALA A 95 0.19 1.24 -5.80
N LYS A 96 -0.02 1.87 -4.65
CA LYS A 96 -1.22 2.68 -4.39
C LYS A 96 -0.99 3.94 -3.55
N HIS A 97 -1.82 4.99 -3.64
CA HIS A 97 -2.95 5.15 -4.57
C HIS A 97 -2.63 6.24 -5.60
N PHE A 98 -2.72 5.90 -6.89
CA PHE A 98 -2.27 6.74 -7.99
C PHE A 98 -3.26 7.89 -8.25
N VAL A 99 -2.91 9.16 -8.09
CA VAL A 99 -1.67 9.70 -7.49
C VAL A 99 -2.00 10.94 -6.69
N GLY A 100 -1.14 11.27 -5.72
CA GLY A 100 -1.27 12.48 -4.90
C GLY A 100 -2.20 12.30 -3.71
N ASP A 101 -2.55 11.08 -3.33
CA ASP A 101 -3.36 10.74 -2.16
C ASP A 101 -2.83 11.35 -0.85
N GLY A 102 -1.51 11.38 -0.66
CA GLY A 102 -0.87 11.99 0.53
C GLY A 102 -0.81 13.53 0.53
N GLY A 103 -1.28 14.21 -0.52
CA GLY A 103 -1.16 15.66 -0.71
C GLY A 103 -2.47 16.44 -0.57
N THR A 104 -3.52 15.83 -0.03
CA THR A 104 -4.84 16.45 0.02
C THR A 104 -4.89 17.66 0.94
N VAL A 105 -5.73 18.65 0.58
CA VAL A 105 -5.90 19.88 1.36
C VAL A 105 -6.26 19.54 2.81
N LYS A 106 -5.47 20.08 3.76
CA LYS A 106 -5.60 19.87 5.21
C LYS A 106 -5.53 18.40 5.66
N GLY A 107 -4.99 17.51 4.83
CA GLY A 107 -4.97 16.07 5.09
C GLY A 107 -6.37 15.43 5.09
N ILE A 108 -7.38 16.05 4.47
CA ILE A 108 -8.72 15.45 4.44
C ILE A 108 -8.68 14.23 3.50
N ASN A 109 -9.12 13.07 3.99
CA ASN A 109 -9.11 11.83 3.21
C ASN A 109 -9.96 11.98 1.94
N GLU A 110 -9.47 11.45 0.81
CA GLU A 110 -10.17 11.42 -0.51
C GLU A 110 -10.50 12.80 -1.12
N ASN A 111 -9.96 13.87 -0.53
CA ASN A 111 -10.21 15.24 -0.96
C ASN A 111 -9.34 15.60 -2.20
N ASN A 112 -9.27 16.89 -2.51
CA ASN A 112 -8.51 17.43 -3.61
C ASN A 112 -7.05 17.69 -3.19
N THR A 113 -6.12 17.28 -4.04
CA THR A 113 -4.70 17.64 -3.98
C THR A 113 -4.47 18.81 -4.92
N ILE A 114 -4.13 19.97 -4.35
CA ILE A 114 -3.94 21.22 -5.07
C ILE A 114 -2.44 21.47 -5.19
N ILE A 115 -1.87 21.18 -6.36
CA ILE A 115 -0.45 21.30 -6.62
C ILE A 115 -0.21 21.43 -8.13
N ASP A 116 0.83 22.15 -8.54
CA ASP A 116 1.22 22.22 -9.94
C ASP A 116 1.80 20.88 -10.44
N TRP A 117 1.95 20.77 -11.76
CA TRP A 117 2.50 19.56 -12.38
C TRP A 117 3.90 19.21 -11.88
N ASN A 118 4.75 20.21 -11.69
CA ASN A 118 6.12 19.99 -11.22
C ASN A 118 6.15 19.44 -9.79
N GLY A 119 5.33 19.98 -8.89
CA GLY A 119 5.18 19.49 -7.54
C GLY A 119 4.62 18.07 -7.51
N LEU A 120 3.57 17.78 -8.30
CA LEU A 120 3.02 16.42 -8.39
C LEU A 120 4.08 15.42 -8.86
N ARG A 121 4.82 15.76 -9.93
CA ARG A 121 5.86 14.91 -10.52
C ARG A 121 7.05 14.70 -9.59
N ARG A 122 7.46 15.75 -8.86
CA ARG A 122 8.62 15.70 -7.97
C ARG A 122 8.32 14.96 -6.66
N ILE A 123 7.11 15.13 -6.12
CA ILE A 123 6.77 14.63 -4.77
C ILE A 123 6.02 13.30 -4.86
N HIS A 124 4.95 13.23 -5.63
CA HIS A 124 3.99 12.12 -5.54
C HIS A 124 4.17 11.02 -6.60
N MET A 125 4.96 11.26 -7.64
CA MET A 125 5.18 10.31 -8.74
C MET A 125 6.47 9.45 -8.68
N PRO A 126 7.59 9.84 -8.03
CA PRO A 126 8.85 9.10 -8.16
C PRO A 126 8.78 7.62 -7.75
N ALA A 127 8.00 7.30 -6.71
CA ALA A 127 7.83 5.93 -6.24
C ALA A 127 7.04 5.05 -7.23
N TYR A 128 6.16 5.60 -8.05
CA TYR A 128 5.48 4.84 -9.12
C TYR A 128 6.45 4.41 -10.20
N PHE A 129 7.35 5.30 -10.63
CA PHE A 129 8.40 4.93 -11.59
C PHE A 129 9.27 3.79 -11.06
N ALA A 130 9.73 3.90 -9.80
CA ALA A 130 10.52 2.84 -9.17
C ALA A 130 9.74 1.51 -9.06
N SER A 131 8.44 1.58 -8.75
CA SER A 131 7.56 0.40 -8.67
C SER A 131 7.40 -0.30 -10.02
N ILE A 132 7.23 0.46 -11.11
CA ILE A 132 7.09 -0.04 -12.48
C ILE A 132 8.40 -0.69 -12.96
N VAL A 133 9.55 -0.10 -12.64
CA VAL A 133 10.87 -0.70 -12.93
C VAL A 133 11.06 -2.03 -12.19
N LYS A 134 10.48 -2.17 -10.99
CA LYS A 134 10.48 -3.41 -10.20
C LYS A 134 9.37 -4.39 -10.60
N GLY A 135 8.67 -4.13 -11.70
CA GLY A 135 7.66 -5.03 -12.26
C GLY A 135 6.40 -5.16 -11.41
N VAL A 136 6.00 -4.10 -10.68
CA VAL A 136 4.74 -4.10 -9.91
C VAL A 136 3.59 -4.58 -10.80
N SER A 137 2.74 -5.48 -10.28
CA SER A 137 1.71 -6.12 -11.10
C SER A 137 0.50 -5.23 -11.31
N THR A 138 0.13 -4.44 -10.29
CA THR A 138 -1.05 -3.57 -10.36
C THR A 138 -0.75 -2.19 -9.80
N VAL A 139 -1.56 -1.21 -10.21
CA VAL A 139 -1.59 0.13 -9.65
C VAL A 139 -3.04 0.46 -9.32
N MET A 140 -3.31 0.84 -8.07
CA MET A 140 -4.66 1.22 -7.63
C MET A 140 -4.82 2.73 -7.70
N VAL A 141 -5.90 3.20 -8.32
CA VAL A 141 -6.18 4.63 -8.49
C VAL A 141 -6.70 5.24 -7.20
N SER A 142 -6.32 6.48 -6.92
CA SER A 142 -6.73 7.22 -5.72
C SER A 142 -8.18 7.68 -5.81
N TYR A 143 -8.88 7.71 -4.68
CA TYR A 143 -10.18 8.39 -4.57
C TYR A 143 -10.04 9.92 -4.66
N SER A 144 -8.85 10.47 -4.37
CA SER A 144 -8.60 11.90 -4.40
C SER A 144 -8.83 12.51 -5.79
N SER A 145 -8.96 13.84 -5.79
CA SER A 145 -8.84 14.64 -7.00
C SER A 145 -7.45 15.25 -7.10
N TRP A 146 -7.00 15.56 -8.32
CA TRP A 146 -5.89 16.47 -8.55
C TRP A 146 -6.42 17.72 -9.26
N ASN A 147 -6.21 18.89 -8.66
CA ASN A 147 -6.71 20.19 -9.16
C ASN A 147 -8.18 20.15 -9.62
N GLY A 148 -9.04 19.48 -8.84
CA GLY A 148 -10.48 19.38 -9.08
C GLY A 148 -10.90 18.18 -9.94
N VAL A 149 -9.97 17.49 -10.62
CA VAL A 149 -10.28 16.34 -11.46
C VAL A 149 -10.12 15.05 -10.66
N ARG A 150 -11.20 14.26 -10.54
CA ARG A 150 -11.18 12.95 -9.87
C ARG A 150 -10.19 12.01 -10.55
N MET A 151 -9.31 11.37 -9.79
CA MET A 151 -8.27 10.49 -10.35
C MET A 151 -8.86 9.29 -11.10
N HIS A 152 -9.99 8.74 -10.63
CA HIS A 152 -10.72 7.67 -11.31
C HIS A 152 -11.29 8.08 -12.69
N ALA A 153 -11.40 9.38 -12.98
CA ALA A 153 -11.84 9.91 -14.27
C ALA A 153 -10.73 10.63 -15.04
N ASN A 154 -9.48 10.61 -14.54
CA ASN A 154 -8.38 11.40 -15.08
C ASN A 154 -7.60 10.63 -16.16
N ARG A 155 -8.13 10.62 -17.39
CA ARG A 155 -7.51 9.95 -18.54
C ARG A 155 -6.07 10.40 -18.80
N ASN A 156 -5.77 11.69 -18.60
CA ASN A 156 -4.43 12.23 -18.84
C ASN A 156 -3.38 11.59 -17.92
N LEU A 157 -3.72 11.34 -16.66
CA LEU A 157 -2.80 10.69 -15.73
C LEU A 157 -2.84 9.16 -15.83
N VAL A 158 -4.02 8.57 -15.92
CA VAL A 158 -4.17 7.10 -15.90
C VAL A 158 -3.77 6.47 -17.24
N THR A 159 -4.21 7.03 -18.37
CA THR A 159 -3.81 6.50 -19.68
C THR A 159 -2.54 7.18 -20.15
N SER A 160 -2.57 8.49 -20.41
CA SER A 160 -1.46 9.15 -21.13
C SER A 160 -0.15 9.16 -20.32
N TYR A 161 -0.21 9.27 -18.99
CA TYR A 161 1.00 9.22 -18.17
C TYR A 161 1.36 7.81 -17.73
N LEU A 162 0.51 7.13 -16.95
CA LEU A 162 0.86 5.83 -16.39
C LEU A 162 1.04 4.74 -17.46
N LYS A 163 0.10 4.60 -18.40
CA LYS A 163 0.20 3.59 -19.47
C LYS A 163 1.13 4.03 -20.59
N ASP A 164 0.95 5.23 -21.15
CA ASP A 164 1.68 5.63 -22.35
C ASP A 164 3.07 6.20 -22.05
N THR A 165 3.25 6.98 -20.99
CA THR A 165 4.55 7.59 -20.65
C THR A 165 5.41 6.62 -19.83
N LEU A 166 4.88 6.04 -18.76
CA LEU A 166 5.62 5.11 -17.90
C LEU A 166 5.64 3.66 -18.43
N LYS A 167 4.91 3.39 -19.53
CA LYS A 167 4.85 2.08 -20.20
C LYS A 167 4.36 0.94 -19.28
N PHE A 168 3.52 1.26 -18.29
CA PHE A 168 2.86 0.25 -17.46
C PHE A 168 1.82 -0.52 -18.27
N ARG A 169 1.99 -1.85 -18.42
CA ARG A 169 1.12 -2.70 -19.25
C ARG A 169 0.60 -3.88 -18.43
N LEU A 170 -0.71 -3.98 -18.21
CA LEU A 170 -1.30 -5.13 -17.51
C LEU A 170 -1.36 -6.40 -18.38
N THR A 171 -1.72 -6.26 -19.66
CA THR A 171 -1.62 -7.23 -20.79
C THR A 171 -2.25 -6.54 -22.02
N ASP A 172 -2.06 -7.08 -23.23
CA ASP A 172 -2.56 -6.58 -24.53
C ASP A 172 -3.48 -7.68 -25.12
N PRO A 173 -4.74 -7.45 -25.59
CA PRO A 173 -5.48 -6.19 -25.77
C PRO A 173 -6.75 -6.01 -24.86
N PRO A 174 -7.37 -4.80 -24.84
CA PRO A 174 -8.31 -4.28 -23.80
C PRO A 174 -9.80 -4.11 -24.25
N HIS A 175 -10.74 -3.61 -23.37
CA HIS A 175 -11.91 -2.66 -23.60
C HIS A 175 -13.27 -2.85 -22.81
N ALA A 176 -13.70 -2.01 -21.84
CA ALA A 176 -14.93 -2.20 -20.98
C ALA A 176 -15.81 -0.94 -20.86
N ASN A 177 -17.07 -1.03 -20.36
CA ASN A 177 -17.62 -0.19 -19.25
C ASN A 177 -19.11 -0.29 -18.82
N TYR A 178 -19.57 0.30 -17.67
CA TYR A 178 -20.87 0.19 -16.93
C TYR A 178 -21.67 1.53 -16.67
N THR A 179 -22.74 1.81 -17.43
CA THR A 179 -23.07 3.12 -18.06
C THR A 179 -22.29 4.43 -17.81
N TYR A 180 -22.36 5.22 -16.72
CA TYR A 180 -21.64 6.54 -16.64
C TYR A 180 -20.38 6.53 -15.77
N SER A 181 -20.50 6.13 -14.50
CA SER A 181 -19.35 6.08 -13.59
C SER A 181 -18.30 5.11 -14.09
N VAL A 182 -18.76 4.01 -14.67
CA VAL A 182 -17.83 3.08 -15.24
C VAL A 182 -17.44 3.62 -16.61
N GLU A 183 -18.32 4.14 -17.50
CA GLU A 183 -17.89 4.88 -18.74
C GLU A 183 -16.69 5.79 -18.48
N LYS A 184 -16.74 6.65 -17.47
CA LYS A 184 -15.62 7.51 -17.10
C LYS A 184 -14.41 6.75 -16.57
N ALA A 185 -14.59 5.72 -15.75
CA ALA A 185 -13.52 4.88 -15.22
C ALA A 185 -12.75 4.11 -16.32
N VAL A 186 -13.39 3.30 -17.17
CA VAL A 186 -12.64 2.61 -18.24
C VAL A 186 -12.25 3.55 -19.39
N ALA A 187 -13.00 4.62 -19.69
CA ALA A 187 -12.50 5.63 -20.63
C ALA A 187 -11.26 6.36 -20.10
N ALA A 188 -11.11 6.49 -18.77
CA ALA A 188 -9.87 6.95 -18.14
C ALA A 188 -8.75 5.90 -18.19
N GLY A 189 -9.09 4.64 -18.43
CA GLY A 189 -8.18 3.52 -18.61
C GLY A 189 -8.07 2.60 -17.39
N LEU A 190 -9.05 2.53 -16.49
CA LEU A 190 -9.06 1.51 -15.44
C LEU A 190 -9.28 0.12 -16.06
N ASP A 191 -8.47 -0.86 -15.65
CA ASP A 191 -8.50 -2.22 -16.20
C ASP A 191 -9.29 -3.21 -15.32
N MET A 192 -9.49 -2.89 -14.03
CA MET A 192 -10.25 -3.69 -13.07
C MET A 192 -10.99 -2.76 -12.11
N VAL A 193 -12.30 -2.97 -11.92
CA VAL A 193 -13.13 -2.21 -10.99
C VAL A 193 -13.50 -3.09 -9.82
N MET A 194 -13.20 -2.63 -8.59
CA MET A 194 -13.56 -3.32 -7.37
C MET A 194 -14.98 -2.94 -6.96
N VAL A 195 -15.96 -3.79 -7.27
CA VAL A 195 -17.35 -3.65 -6.81
C VAL A 195 -17.65 -4.72 -5.74
N PRO A 196 -17.61 -4.37 -4.44
CA PRO A 196 -17.65 -5.38 -3.38
C PRO A 196 -19.05 -5.92 -3.07
N LEU A 197 -20.12 -5.20 -3.44
CA LEU A 197 -21.50 -5.53 -3.04
C LEU A 197 -22.45 -5.59 -4.24
N ASN A 198 -22.56 -4.51 -5.02
CA ASN A 198 -23.50 -4.39 -6.13
C ASN A 198 -22.93 -4.93 -7.46
N TYR A 199 -22.29 -6.10 -7.43
CA TYR A 199 -21.61 -6.64 -8.61
C TYR A 199 -22.58 -7.06 -9.72
N THR A 200 -23.81 -7.46 -9.39
CA THR A 200 -24.83 -7.82 -10.39
C THR A 200 -25.27 -6.61 -11.18
N GLU A 201 -25.53 -5.50 -10.47
CA GLU A 201 -25.72 -4.20 -11.08
C GLU A 201 -24.50 -3.96 -11.98
N PHE A 202 -23.26 -3.98 -11.44
CA PHE A 202 -22.00 -3.80 -12.20
C PHE A 202 -21.91 -4.58 -13.51
N ILE A 203 -22.40 -5.82 -13.51
CA ILE A 203 -22.37 -6.66 -14.68
C ILE A 203 -23.46 -6.23 -15.68
N ASP A 204 -24.65 -5.85 -15.21
CA ASP A 204 -25.79 -5.47 -16.05
C ASP A 204 -25.50 -4.21 -16.87
N ASP A 205 -25.07 -3.09 -16.26
CA ASP A 205 -24.78 -1.90 -17.09
C ASP A 205 -23.52 -2.08 -17.95
N LEU A 206 -22.62 -2.99 -17.56
CA LEU A 206 -21.42 -3.32 -18.32
C LEU A 206 -21.86 -4.05 -19.58
N THR A 207 -22.69 -5.06 -19.41
CA THR A 207 -23.29 -5.86 -20.47
C THR A 207 -24.16 -5.01 -21.40
N LEU A 208 -24.91 -4.05 -20.87
CA LEU A 208 -25.72 -3.12 -21.68
C LEU A 208 -24.86 -2.25 -22.60
N LEU A 209 -23.76 -1.70 -22.09
CA LEU A 209 -22.80 -0.93 -22.89
C LEU A 209 -22.04 -1.82 -23.88
N VAL A 210 -21.73 -3.06 -23.46
CA VAL A 210 -21.06 -4.07 -24.28
C VAL A 210 -21.90 -4.44 -25.50
N ASN A 211 -23.18 -4.73 -25.30
CA ASN A 211 -24.13 -5.05 -26.38
C ASN A 211 -24.41 -3.86 -27.32
N LYS A 212 -23.96 -2.65 -26.96
CA LYS A 212 -23.94 -1.46 -27.82
C LYS A 212 -22.57 -1.24 -28.51
N GLY A 213 -21.62 -2.18 -28.38
CA GLY A 213 -20.34 -2.22 -29.11
C GLY A 213 -19.05 -2.15 -28.26
N PHE A 214 -19.04 -2.64 -27.02
CA PHE A 214 -17.87 -2.65 -26.10
C PHE A 214 -17.61 -4.08 -25.56
N GLU A 215 -16.43 -4.55 -25.10
CA GLU A 215 -16.23 -5.96 -24.63
C GLU A 215 -15.04 -6.21 -23.65
N LEU A 216 -15.24 -6.67 -22.39
CA LEU A 216 -14.14 -7.00 -21.42
C LEU A 216 -14.46 -8.08 -20.35
N GLU A 217 -13.41 -8.66 -19.72
CA GLU A 217 -13.39 -9.78 -18.74
C GLU A 217 -12.97 -9.39 -17.29
N ILE A 218 -13.44 -10.12 -16.27
CA ILE A 218 -13.28 -9.83 -14.81
C ILE A 218 -12.96 -11.09 -13.99
N HIS A 219 -12.13 -10.99 -12.93
CA HIS A 219 -11.87 -12.06 -11.93
C HIS A 219 -11.97 -11.55 -10.47
N ILE A 220 -12.53 -12.37 -9.55
CA ILE A 220 -12.77 -12.09 -8.11
C ILE A 220 -12.03 -13.11 -7.22
N ILE A 221 -11.54 -12.71 -6.02
CA ILE A 221 -10.83 -13.59 -5.06
C ILE A 221 -11.36 -13.41 -3.62
N ILE A 222 -11.49 -14.52 -2.88
CA ILE A 222 -12.09 -14.65 -1.53
C ILE A 222 -11.00 -14.98 -0.47
N HIS A 223 -11.24 -14.56 0.79
CA HIS A 223 -10.37 -14.67 1.98
C HIS A 223 -10.17 -16.10 2.54
N ALA A 224 -9.00 -16.34 3.17
CA ALA A 224 -8.80 -17.39 4.17
C ALA A 224 -7.84 -16.95 5.30
N LEU A 225 -7.70 -17.76 6.35
CA LEU A 225 -6.95 -17.48 7.60
C LEU A 225 -5.52 -18.04 7.58
N ALA A 226 -4.55 -17.29 8.12
CA ALA A 226 -3.12 -17.60 8.08
C ALA A 226 -2.60 -18.19 9.40
N THR A 227 -1.52 -18.96 9.30
CA THR A 227 -0.66 -19.37 10.42
C THR A 227 0.67 -18.60 10.37
N PHE A 228 1.06 -18.00 11.50
CA PHE A 228 2.26 -17.16 11.61
C PHE A 228 3.49 -18.00 12.03
N LYS A 229 4.57 -17.96 11.23
CA LYS A 229 5.85 -18.62 11.56
C LYS A 229 6.66 -17.83 12.59
N GLN A 230 7.39 -18.52 13.47
CA GLN A 230 8.24 -17.88 14.48
C GLN A 230 9.32 -16.96 13.86
N GLU A 231 9.95 -17.38 12.77
CA GLU A 231 10.95 -16.59 12.04
C GLU A 231 10.39 -15.25 11.56
N HIS A 232 9.11 -15.22 11.13
CA HIS A 232 8.46 -13.98 10.71
C HIS A 232 8.16 -13.06 11.90
N ARG A 233 7.83 -13.63 13.07
CA ARG A 233 7.67 -12.87 14.33
C ARG A 233 9.00 -12.26 14.79
N GLU A 234 10.11 -12.97 14.61
CA GLU A 234 11.45 -12.45 14.91
C GLU A 234 11.85 -11.31 13.97
N LEU A 235 11.54 -11.43 12.68
CA LEU A 235 11.69 -10.35 11.71
C LEU A 235 10.82 -9.13 12.07
N ALA A 236 9.57 -9.34 12.47
CA ALA A 236 8.70 -8.28 12.96
C ALA A 236 9.25 -7.62 14.23
N ARG A 237 9.81 -8.40 15.17
CA ARG A 237 10.48 -7.90 16.38
C ARG A 237 11.76 -7.11 16.04
N GLU A 238 12.50 -7.49 15.01
CA GLU A 238 13.61 -6.67 14.47
C GLU A 238 13.08 -5.33 13.94
N ALA A 239 12.04 -5.36 13.10
CA ALA A 239 11.45 -4.16 12.53
C ALA A 239 10.93 -3.19 13.60
N VAL A 240 10.22 -3.71 14.62
CA VAL A 240 9.77 -2.89 15.76
C VAL A 240 10.96 -2.24 16.47
N ARG A 241 12.02 -2.99 16.78
CA ARG A 241 13.20 -2.43 17.45
C ARG A 241 13.87 -1.30 16.64
N LYS A 242 14.03 -1.52 15.34
CA LYS A 242 14.63 -0.54 14.39
C LYS A 242 13.73 0.68 14.14
N SER A 243 12.43 0.54 14.37
CA SER A 243 11.47 1.64 14.21
C SER A 243 11.48 2.66 15.35
N LEU A 244 12.05 2.32 16.51
CA LEU A 244 11.95 3.18 17.69
C LEU A 244 12.83 4.43 17.51
N VAL A 245 12.22 5.61 17.67
CA VAL A 245 12.95 6.88 17.70
C VAL A 245 13.05 7.38 19.12
N LEU A 246 14.29 7.48 19.61
CA LEU A 246 14.58 8.03 20.92
C LEU A 246 14.50 9.57 20.87
N LEU A 247 13.37 10.13 21.29
CA LEU A 247 13.15 11.58 21.30
C LEU A 247 13.86 12.28 22.47
N LYS A 248 14.01 11.61 23.61
CA LYS A 248 14.62 12.16 24.83
C LYS A 248 15.17 11.05 25.72
N ASN A 249 16.37 11.25 26.28
CA ASN A 249 17.02 10.31 27.20
C ASN A 249 17.62 11.02 28.42
N GLY A 250 16.76 11.45 29.34
CA GLY A 250 17.16 12.28 30.49
C GLY A 250 16.70 13.73 30.38
N LYS A 251 16.60 14.41 31.52
CA LYS A 251 16.28 15.85 31.58
C LYS A 251 17.52 16.74 31.64
N ASP A 252 18.55 16.30 32.40
CA ASP A 252 19.72 17.13 32.76
C ASP A 252 21.04 16.47 32.33
N GLY A 253 21.06 15.81 31.16
CA GLY A 253 22.23 15.11 30.63
C GLY A 253 22.47 13.69 31.21
N THR A 254 21.81 13.33 32.31
CA THR A 254 21.85 11.95 32.84
C THR A 254 20.97 11.02 31.99
N SER A 255 21.61 10.06 31.31
CA SER A 255 20.92 9.05 30.50
C SER A 255 20.12 8.06 31.37
N ILE A 256 18.89 7.77 30.97
CA ILE A 256 17.99 6.82 31.66
C ILE A 256 17.99 5.46 30.95
N LEU A 257 18.09 5.47 29.62
CA LEU A 257 18.16 4.28 28.79
C LEU A 257 19.61 3.94 28.44
N PRO A 258 19.98 2.65 28.38
CA PRO A 258 19.11 1.47 28.57
C PRO A 258 18.80 1.18 30.06
N LEU A 259 17.59 0.71 30.35
CA LEU A 259 17.21 0.29 31.70
C LEU A 259 17.94 -1.00 32.11
N PRO A 260 18.35 -1.12 33.39
CA PRO A 260 18.95 -2.36 33.88
C PRO A 260 17.93 -3.49 33.87
N LYS A 261 18.32 -4.66 33.35
CA LYS A 261 17.47 -5.87 33.34
C LYS A 261 17.18 -6.42 34.75
N LYS A 262 18.05 -6.09 35.72
CA LYS A 262 17.89 -6.47 37.13
C LYS A 262 17.58 -5.22 37.94
N ALA A 263 16.38 -5.19 38.51
CA ALA A 263 15.93 -4.16 39.43
C ALA A 263 15.05 -4.82 40.51
N PRO A 264 15.03 -4.31 41.76
CA PRO A 264 14.21 -4.89 42.82
C PRO A 264 12.71 -4.87 42.49
N LYS A 265 12.25 -3.82 41.80
CA LYS A 265 10.87 -3.65 41.34
C LYS A 265 10.83 -2.65 40.19
N ILE A 266 9.98 -2.90 39.21
CA ILE A 266 9.67 -1.96 38.12
C ILE A 266 8.16 -1.76 38.04
N LEU A 267 7.74 -0.59 37.55
CA LEU A 267 6.35 -0.29 37.26
C LEU A 267 6.15 -0.19 35.75
N VAL A 268 5.14 -0.88 35.24
CA VAL A 268 4.63 -0.72 33.87
C VAL A 268 3.25 -0.12 33.98
N ALA A 269 3.03 1.04 33.37
CA ALA A 269 1.78 1.79 33.48
C ALA A 269 1.42 2.48 32.15
N GLY A 270 0.17 2.93 32.04
CA GLY A 270 -0.36 3.62 30.86
C GLY A 270 -1.34 2.76 30.06
N TYR A 271 -2.26 3.43 29.37
CA TYR A 271 -3.42 2.81 28.72
C TYR A 271 -3.05 1.80 27.60
N HIS A 272 -1.87 1.96 26.99
CA HIS A 272 -1.40 1.13 25.88
C HIS A 272 -0.45 0.00 26.33
N ALA A 273 -0.05 -0.03 27.61
CA ALA A 273 1.03 -0.89 28.09
C ALA A 273 0.69 -2.38 28.03
N HIS A 274 -0.60 -2.74 28.07
CA HIS A 274 -1.08 -4.12 27.96
C HIS A 274 -2.31 -4.23 27.05
N ASN A 275 -2.20 -3.68 25.84
CA ASN A 275 -3.27 -3.70 24.85
C ASN A 275 -2.69 -3.94 23.44
N LEU A 276 -2.82 -5.16 22.93
CA LEU A 276 -2.30 -5.57 21.62
C LEU A 276 -3.02 -4.85 20.50
N GLY A 277 -4.35 -4.71 20.58
CA GLY A 277 -5.13 -3.98 19.59
C GLY A 277 -4.60 -2.55 19.37
N TYR A 278 -4.34 -1.82 20.46
CA TYR A 278 -3.77 -0.47 20.37
C TYR A 278 -2.33 -0.42 19.87
N GLN A 279 -1.51 -1.43 20.17
CA GLN A 279 -0.13 -1.51 19.67
C GLN A 279 -0.10 -1.82 18.16
N CYS A 280 -1.12 -2.49 17.64
CA CYS A 280 -1.25 -2.81 16.21
C CYS A 280 -1.89 -1.68 15.39
N GLY A 281 -2.93 -1.02 15.92
CA GLY A 281 -3.67 0.03 15.22
C GLY A 281 -4.60 -0.52 14.12
N GLY A 282 -4.99 0.37 13.20
CA GLY A 282 -5.90 0.06 12.09
C GLY A 282 -5.37 -1.02 11.13
N TRP A 283 -6.25 -1.60 10.32
CA TRP A 283 -5.93 -2.72 9.43
C TRP A 283 -5.39 -3.97 10.14
N THR A 284 -5.83 -4.23 11.36
CA THR A 284 -5.44 -5.41 12.16
C THR A 284 -6.69 -6.15 12.60
N ILE A 285 -6.94 -7.34 12.02
CA ILE A 285 -8.17 -8.14 12.16
C ILE A 285 -9.42 -7.42 11.63
N GLU A 286 -9.68 -6.19 12.05
CA GLU A 286 -10.75 -5.31 11.61
C GLU A 286 -10.21 -4.10 10.85
N TRP A 287 -11.09 -3.44 10.09
CA TRP A 287 -10.74 -2.27 9.28
C TRP A 287 -10.16 -1.13 10.13
N GLU A 288 -10.90 -0.70 11.15
CA GLU A 288 -10.48 0.34 12.11
C GLU A 288 -9.51 -0.19 13.18
N GLY A 289 -9.22 -1.49 13.18
CA GLY A 289 -8.56 -2.17 14.28
C GLY A 289 -9.52 -2.44 15.45
N PHE A 290 -8.96 -2.84 16.59
CA PHE A 290 -9.73 -3.21 17.78
C PHE A 290 -8.97 -2.81 19.06
N SER A 291 -9.64 -2.93 20.21
CA SER A 291 -9.02 -2.78 21.53
C SER A 291 -8.99 -4.11 22.28
N GLY A 292 -8.00 -4.30 23.15
CA GLY A 292 -7.87 -5.48 24.01
C GLY A 292 -6.91 -6.52 23.44
N ASN A 293 -6.94 -7.72 24.04
CA ASN A 293 -5.96 -8.80 23.79
C ASN A 293 -6.59 -10.08 23.25
N ASP A 294 -7.92 -10.12 23.09
CA ASP A 294 -8.65 -11.38 22.90
C ASP A 294 -8.68 -11.86 21.44
N ARG A 295 -8.30 -11.01 20.49
CA ARG A 295 -8.48 -11.26 19.05
C ARG A 295 -7.18 -11.51 18.28
N THR A 296 -6.02 -11.30 18.91
CA THR A 296 -4.72 -11.62 18.32
C THR A 296 -3.76 -12.16 19.37
N PRO A 297 -3.06 -13.27 19.10
CA PRO A 297 -1.99 -13.74 19.97
C PRO A 297 -0.75 -12.85 19.81
N GLY A 298 -0.26 -12.32 20.94
CA GLY A 298 0.99 -11.56 21.01
C GLY A 298 2.25 -12.37 20.66
N THR A 299 3.42 -11.74 20.80
CA THR A 299 4.75 -12.33 20.58
C THR A 299 5.56 -12.47 21.85
#